data_AF-A0A1J5Q8F7-F1
#
_entry.id   AF-A0A1J5Q8F7-F1
#
_cell.length_a   1.000
_cell.length_b   1.000
_cell.length_c   1.000
_cell.angle_alpha   90.00
_cell.angle_beta   90.00
_cell.angle_gamma   90.00
#
_symmetry.space_group_name_H-M   'P 1'
#
loop_
_entity.id
_entity.type
_entity.pdbx_description
1 polymer ?
#
loop_
_entity_poly.entity_id
_entity_poly.type
_entity_poly.pdbx_seq_one_letter_code
_entity_poly.pdbx_strand_id
1 'polypeptide(L)'
;MNPVDFRKALTDKIIQALSDGTAPWVKPWDESMPIPGLPYNAVSERPYHGGNSLWLQCQSYDDPRWCTYKQAQQQGWQVNKGEKASVVEYWQWDEQQKDTSGQVVRLRLEHPRVFYAHIFNVQQMQNVPALAPIEGYQWQPEEAAERILRQANPKLFHDQQNRAFYSPSKDEIHLPAKELFPTAKQYYATALHELGHWTGHSSRLDRDLENSFGSQEYAQEELRAELSSYFMSAQIGIPHDPSQHAAYIDSWVQVLREDHNEIFRAAKEAEQITEYVLQFQQEKHLVDGQDHSSSHQLGEELEC
;
A
#
# COMPACT_ATOMS: atom_id res chain seq x y z
N MET A 1 -21.91 1.50 -10.33
CA MET A 1 -20.73 1.21 -11.17
C MET A 1 -20.50 -0.29 -11.10
N ASN A 2 -20.37 -1.00 -12.23
CA ASN A 2 -20.06 -2.43 -12.21
C ASN A 2 -18.57 -2.61 -11.83
N PRO A 3 -18.19 -3.71 -11.17
CA PRO A 3 -16.81 -4.22 -11.06
C PRO A 3 -15.81 -3.85 -12.15
N VAL A 4 -16.12 -4.18 -13.41
CA VAL A 4 -15.23 -3.92 -14.55
C VAL A 4 -15.05 -2.42 -14.77
N ASP A 5 -16.11 -1.64 -14.52
CA ASP A 5 -16.12 -0.20 -14.71
C ASP A 5 -15.29 0.51 -13.63
N PHE A 6 -15.23 0.04 -12.39
CA PHE A 6 -14.45 0.74 -11.35
C PHE A 6 -12.95 0.48 -11.48
N ARG A 7 -12.53 -0.75 -11.82
CA ARG A 7 -11.11 -1.02 -12.09
C ARG A 7 -10.62 -0.18 -13.26
N LYS A 8 -11.40 -0.14 -14.34
CA LYS A 8 -11.13 0.73 -15.47
C LYS A 8 -11.11 2.21 -15.06
N ALA A 9 -12.09 2.67 -14.27
CA ALA A 9 -12.15 4.07 -13.83
C ALA A 9 -10.96 4.47 -12.94
N LEU A 10 -10.51 3.59 -12.03
CA LEU A 10 -9.29 3.79 -11.26
C LEU A 10 -8.10 3.92 -12.20
N THR A 11 -7.94 2.96 -13.11
CA THR A 11 -6.80 2.93 -14.04
C THR A 11 -6.79 4.13 -14.97
N ASP A 12 -7.94 4.52 -15.54
CA ASP A 12 -8.07 5.72 -16.37
C ASP A 12 -7.70 6.99 -15.58
N LYS A 13 -8.16 7.10 -14.33
CA LYS A 13 -7.83 8.22 -13.45
C LYS A 13 -6.33 8.27 -13.15
N ILE A 14 -5.71 7.11 -12.97
CA ILE A 14 -4.28 7.00 -12.75
C ILE A 14 -3.49 7.39 -13.98
N ILE A 15 -3.85 6.85 -15.14
CA ILE A 15 -3.24 7.21 -16.42
C ILE A 15 -3.33 8.72 -16.65
N GLN A 16 -4.50 9.33 -16.39
CA GLN A 16 -4.68 10.77 -16.56
C GLN A 16 -3.74 11.56 -15.65
N ALA A 17 -3.72 11.25 -14.35
CA ALA A 17 -2.86 11.95 -13.40
C ALA A 17 -1.37 11.80 -13.75
N LEU A 18 -0.93 10.58 -14.09
CA LEU A 18 0.43 10.31 -14.55
C LEU A 18 0.77 11.10 -15.81
N SER A 19 -0.15 11.18 -16.78
CA SER A 19 0.03 11.96 -18.02
C SER A 19 0.14 13.47 -17.74
N ASP A 20 -0.51 13.96 -16.69
CA ASP A 20 -0.44 15.35 -16.24
C ASP A 20 0.82 15.64 -15.40
N GLY A 21 1.74 14.67 -15.26
CA GLY A 21 2.97 14.80 -14.47
C GLY A 21 2.72 14.75 -12.96
N THR A 22 1.59 14.20 -12.54
CA THR A 22 1.21 14.05 -11.14
C THR A 22 1.06 12.58 -10.79
N ALA A 23 1.29 12.21 -9.52
CA ALA A 23 0.87 10.91 -9.04
C ALA A 23 -0.44 11.11 -8.28
N PRO A 24 -1.56 10.48 -8.69
CA PRO A 24 -2.89 10.72 -8.09
C PRO A 24 -2.97 10.23 -6.65
N TRP A 25 -2.05 9.34 -6.26
CA TRP A 25 -1.88 8.89 -4.89
C TRP A 25 -1.09 9.87 -4.05
N VAL A 26 -0.24 10.73 -4.63
CA VAL A 26 0.50 11.75 -3.88
C VAL A 26 -0.42 12.94 -3.61
N LYS A 27 -1.01 12.99 -2.41
CA LYS A 27 -1.63 14.22 -1.92
C LYS A 27 -0.52 15.25 -1.59
N PRO A 28 -0.68 16.54 -1.96
CA PRO A 28 0.23 17.58 -1.49
C PRO A 28 0.09 17.68 0.03
N TRP A 29 1.10 17.23 0.76
CA TRP A 29 1.11 17.23 2.21
C TRP A 29 1.08 18.67 2.72
N ASP A 30 0.00 19.04 3.42
CA ASP A 30 -0.07 20.26 4.22
C ASP A 30 0.28 19.89 5.66
N GLU A 31 1.28 20.55 6.24
CA GLU A 31 1.73 20.35 7.63
C GLU A 31 0.61 20.58 8.66
N SER A 32 -0.49 21.24 8.27
CA SER A 32 -1.68 21.48 9.09
C SER A 32 -2.75 20.39 9.02
N MET A 33 -2.62 19.41 8.11
CA MET A 33 -3.59 18.33 7.98
C MET A 33 -3.32 17.23 9.02
N PRO A 34 -4.34 16.78 9.78
CA PRO A 34 -4.19 15.57 10.59
C PRO A 34 -3.74 14.44 9.66
N ILE A 35 -2.79 13.63 10.15
CA ILE A 35 -2.12 12.57 9.40
C ILE A 35 -3.13 11.88 8.47
N PRO A 36 -2.96 11.95 7.13
CA PRO A 36 -3.74 11.12 6.22
C PRO A 36 -3.43 9.66 6.53
N GLY A 37 -4.23 9.05 7.39
CA GLY A 37 -4.19 7.61 7.59
C GLY A 37 -4.55 6.93 6.26
N LEU A 38 -3.97 5.75 6.02
CA LEU A 38 -4.49 4.90 4.95
C LEU A 38 -5.98 4.68 5.16
N PRO A 39 -6.80 4.64 4.10
CA PRO A 39 -8.23 4.41 4.23
C PRO A 39 -8.52 3.17 5.07
N TYR A 40 -9.49 3.27 5.99
CA TYR A 40 -9.85 2.15 6.86
C TYR A 40 -11.36 2.10 7.11
N ASN A 41 -11.83 0.93 7.54
CA ASN A 41 -13.23 0.73 7.88
C ASN A 41 -13.55 1.46 9.20
N ALA A 42 -14.51 2.38 9.16
CA ALA A 42 -14.90 3.22 10.29
C ALA A 42 -15.49 2.45 11.48
N VAL A 43 -15.92 1.20 11.28
CA VAL A 43 -16.57 0.36 12.29
C VAL A 43 -15.66 -0.77 12.77
N SER A 44 -15.02 -1.50 11.85
CA SER A 44 -14.10 -2.58 12.24
C SER A 44 -12.67 -2.11 12.49
N GLU A 45 -12.36 -0.85 12.19
CA GLU A 45 -11.03 -0.23 12.32
C GLU A 45 -9.94 -0.91 11.47
N ARG A 46 -10.33 -1.83 10.58
CA ARG A 46 -9.41 -2.55 9.70
C ARG A 46 -9.01 -1.68 8.52
N PRO A 47 -7.71 -1.58 8.19
CA PRO A 47 -7.25 -0.85 7.01
C PRO A 47 -7.75 -1.52 5.72
N TYR A 48 -7.99 -0.71 4.69
CA TYR A 48 -8.13 -1.20 3.34
C TYR A 48 -6.73 -1.44 2.74
N HIS A 49 -6.67 -2.40 1.84
CA HIS A 49 -5.44 -2.90 1.23
C HIS A 49 -5.50 -2.87 -0.30
N GLY A 50 -4.33 -2.87 -0.91
CA GLY A 50 -3.99 -2.90 -2.33
C GLY A 50 -4.70 -1.81 -3.13
N GLY A 51 -5.25 -2.24 -4.26
CA GLY A 51 -6.00 -1.36 -5.15
C GLY A 51 -7.22 -0.70 -4.50
N ASN A 52 -7.80 -1.27 -3.43
CA ASN A 52 -8.87 -0.58 -2.69
C ASN A 52 -8.33 0.63 -1.95
N SER A 53 -7.21 0.49 -1.23
CA SER A 53 -6.57 1.60 -0.52
C SER A 53 -6.22 2.73 -1.51
N LEU A 54 -5.59 2.38 -2.63
CA LEU A 54 -5.23 3.32 -3.68
C LEU A 54 -6.46 4.04 -4.26
N TRP A 55 -7.51 3.28 -4.56
CA TRP A 55 -8.76 3.82 -5.09
C TRP A 55 -9.45 4.80 -4.14
N LEU A 56 -9.47 4.49 -2.85
CA LEU A 56 -10.09 5.33 -1.84
C LEU A 56 -9.26 6.59 -1.56
N GLN A 57 -7.92 6.50 -1.59
CA GLN A 57 -7.03 7.67 -1.51
C GLN A 57 -7.21 8.63 -2.69
N CYS A 58 -7.50 8.08 -3.87
CA CYS A 58 -7.81 8.89 -5.06
C CYS A 58 -9.17 9.60 -4.97
N GLN A 59 -10.00 9.36 -3.95
CA GLN A 59 -11.26 10.08 -3.79
C GLN A 59 -11.04 11.44 -3.11
N SER A 60 -11.90 12.40 -3.40
CA SER A 60 -11.79 13.78 -2.90
C SER A 60 -12.34 13.92 -1.47
N TYR A 61 -11.84 13.09 -0.55
CA TYR A 61 -12.18 13.10 0.88
C TYR A 61 -10.90 13.21 1.72
N ASP A 62 -11.01 13.95 2.82
CA ASP A 62 -9.95 14.20 3.79
C ASP A 62 -10.02 13.23 4.97
N ASP A 63 -11.22 12.78 5.34
CA ASP A 63 -11.39 11.78 6.38
C ASP A 63 -11.11 10.38 5.80
N PRO A 64 -10.17 9.59 6.38
CA PRO A 64 -9.81 8.28 5.85
C PRO A 64 -10.84 7.18 6.19
N ARG A 65 -11.91 7.49 6.92
CA ARG A 65 -12.89 6.49 7.37
C ARG A 65 -13.96 6.22 6.32
N TRP A 66 -14.19 4.93 6.05
CA TRP A 66 -15.23 4.46 5.14
C TRP A 66 -16.05 3.34 5.78
N CYS A 67 -17.31 3.20 5.42
CA CYS A 67 -18.08 2.00 5.79
C CYS A 67 -19.25 1.76 4.84
N THR A 68 -19.85 0.57 4.91
CA THR A 68 -21.07 0.27 4.17
C THR A 68 -22.27 1.02 4.75
N TYR A 69 -23.33 1.21 3.95
CA TYR A 69 -24.58 1.80 4.46
C TYR A 69 -25.15 1.04 5.67
N LYS A 70 -25.04 -0.30 5.66
CA LYS A 70 -25.52 -1.14 6.77
C LYS A 70 -24.74 -0.88 8.06
N GLN A 71 -23.42 -0.78 7.96
CA GLN A 71 -22.54 -0.42 9.08
C GLN A 71 -22.88 0.97 9.62
N ALA A 72 -23.03 1.97 8.73
CA ALA A 72 -23.43 3.32 9.11
C ALA A 72 -24.76 3.32 9.88
N GLN A 73 -25.78 2.61 9.39
CA GLN A 73 -27.09 2.53 10.04
C GLN A 73 -27.02 1.90 11.43
N GLN A 74 -26.20 0.85 11.61
CA GLN A 74 -25.99 0.21 12.91
C GLN A 74 -25.33 1.14 13.93
N GLN A 75 -24.51 2.10 13.47
CA GLN A 75 -23.90 3.14 14.30
C GLN A 75 -24.79 4.39 14.48
N GLY A 76 -25.99 4.40 13.89
CA GLY A 76 -26.87 5.57 13.90
C GLY A 76 -26.45 6.70 12.95
N TRP A 77 -25.51 6.44 12.04
CA TRP A 77 -25.07 7.39 11.01
C TRP A 77 -25.99 7.32 9.80
N GLN A 78 -26.20 8.48 9.16
CA GLN A 78 -27.10 8.59 8.02
C GLN A 78 -26.36 9.17 6.81
N VAL A 79 -26.24 8.38 5.74
CA VAL A 79 -25.75 8.86 4.45
C VAL A 79 -26.70 9.95 3.91
N ASN A 80 -26.14 11.08 3.47
CA ASN A 80 -26.89 12.19 2.90
C ASN A 80 -27.62 11.76 1.62
N LYS A 81 -28.83 12.30 1.41
CA LYS A 81 -29.62 11.98 0.21
C LYS A 81 -28.90 12.47 -1.05
N GLY A 82 -28.67 11.56 -1.99
CA GLY A 82 -28.03 11.88 -3.29
C GLY A 82 -26.54 11.56 -3.35
N GLU A 83 -25.92 11.20 -2.22
CA GLU A 83 -24.54 10.74 -2.17
C GLU A 83 -24.34 9.43 -2.95
N LYS A 84 -23.17 9.29 -3.55
CA LYS A 84 -22.79 8.12 -4.35
C LYS A 84 -21.77 7.28 -3.59
N ALA A 85 -22.03 5.98 -3.54
CA ALA A 85 -21.07 5.02 -2.96
C ALA A 85 -19.85 4.85 -3.86
N SER A 86 -18.70 4.64 -3.22
CA SER A 86 -17.51 4.05 -3.81
C SER A 86 -17.64 2.53 -3.81
N VAL A 87 -16.99 1.86 -4.77
CA VAL A 87 -16.92 0.39 -4.83
C VAL A 87 -15.56 -0.05 -4.32
N VAL A 88 -15.54 -1.13 -3.53
CA VAL A 88 -14.33 -1.88 -3.19
C VAL A 88 -14.54 -3.35 -3.51
N GLU A 89 -13.46 -4.07 -3.77
CA GLU A 89 -13.50 -5.50 -4.06
C GLU A 89 -12.84 -6.33 -2.96
N TYR A 90 -13.38 -7.50 -2.65
CA TYR A 90 -12.72 -8.46 -1.77
C TYR A 90 -12.69 -9.85 -2.40
N TRP A 91 -11.59 -10.55 -2.12
CA TRP A 91 -11.30 -11.86 -2.70
C TRP A 91 -11.31 -12.89 -1.60
N GLN A 92 -12.30 -13.78 -1.62
CA GLN A 92 -12.39 -14.89 -0.71
C GLN A 92 -11.68 -16.10 -1.31
N TRP A 93 -10.59 -16.51 -0.66
CA TRP A 93 -9.80 -17.68 -1.04
C TRP A 93 -10.14 -18.94 -0.23
N ASP A 94 -10.87 -18.78 0.87
CA ASP A 94 -11.23 -19.89 1.74
C ASP A 94 -12.74 -19.90 2.00
N GLU A 95 -13.32 -21.08 2.11
CA GLU A 95 -14.68 -21.26 2.59
C GLU A 95 -14.73 -22.28 3.72
N GLN A 96 -15.69 -22.09 4.62
CA GLN A 96 -16.00 -23.06 5.65
C GLN A 96 -17.06 -24.02 5.14
N GLN A 97 -16.76 -25.32 5.13
CA GLN A 97 -17.73 -26.39 4.89
C GLN A 97 -17.79 -27.34 6.08
N LYS A 98 -18.92 -28.03 6.26
CA LYS A 98 -19.01 -29.13 7.22
C LYS A 98 -18.64 -30.42 6.52
N ASP A 99 -17.72 -31.17 7.12
CA ASP A 99 -17.39 -32.52 6.65
C ASP A 99 -18.50 -33.53 7.00
N THR A 100 -18.30 -34.79 6.62
CA THR A 100 -19.25 -35.88 6.89
C THR A 100 -19.42 -36.20 8.38
N SER A 101 -18.56 -35.69 9.26
CA SER A 101 -18.66 -35.79 10.71
C SER A 101 -19.36 -34.58 11.35
N GLY A 102 -19.67 -33.55 10.55
CA GLY A 102 -20.27 -32.29 11.01
C GLY A 102 -19.26 -31.26 11.50
N GLN A 103 -17.96 -31.54 11.38
CA GLN A 103 -16.88 -30.62 11.76
C GLN A 103 -16.68 -29.56 10.66
N VAL A 104 -16.50 -28.30 11.06
CA VAL A 104 -16.21 -27.21 10.13
C VAL A 104 -14.76 -27.32 9.69
N VAL A 105 -14.55 -27.53 8.38
CA VAL A 105 -13.26 -27.55 7.72
C VAL A 105 -13.12 -26.30 6.84
N ARG A 106 -11.93 -25.70 6.85
CA ARG A 106 -11.58 -24.57 5.99
C ARG A 106 -10.99 -25.12 4.69
N LEU A 107 -11.69 -24.92 3.58
CA LEU A 107 -11.28 -25.36 2.26
C LEU A 107 -10.74 -24.16 1.49
N ARG A 108 -9.50 -24.28 1.01
CA ARG A 108 -8.93 -23.31 0.08
C ARG A 108 -9.54 -23.53 -1.30
N LEU A 109 -10.14 -22.48 -1.84
CA LEU A 109 -10.73 -22.47 -3.18
C LEU A 109 -9.63 -22.44 -4.23
N GLU A 110 -9.79 -23.24 -5.30
CA GLU A 110 -8.90 -23.17 -6.48
C GLU A 110 -9.03 -21.84 -7.21
N HIS A 111 -10.27 -21.31 -7.25
CA HIS A 111 -10.56 -19.99 -7.79
C HIS A 111 -11.23 -19.13 -6.73
N PRO A 112 -10.74 -17.90 -6.50
CA PRO A 112 -11.29 -17.02 -5.48
C PRO A 112 -12.70 -16.58 -5.88
N ARG A 113 -13.57 -16.41 -4.88
CA ARG A 113 -14.83 -15.69 -5.08
C ARG A 113 -14.56 -14.21 -4.90
N VAL A 114 -14.86 -13.43 -5.94
CA VAL A 114 -14.74 -11.97 -5.90
C VAL A 114 -16.07 -11.37 -5.56
N PHE A 115 -16.06 -10.47 -4.59
CA PHE A 115 -17.22 -9.77 -4.11
C PHE A 115 -16.97 -8.27 -4.13
N TYR A 116 -18.05 -7.50 -4.19
CA TYR A 116 -18.00 -6.06 -4.29
C TYR A 116 -18.88 -5.45 -3.21
N ALA A 117 -18.32 -4.48 -2.49
CA ALA A 117 -19.05 -3.73 -1.49
C ALA A 117 -19.18 -2.28 -1.93
N HIS A 118 -20.37 -1.72 -1.69
CA HIS A 118 -20.61 -0.30 -1.81
C HIS A 118 -20.38 0.35 -0.46
N ILE A 119 -19.39 1.23 -0.40
CA ILE A 119 -19.00 1.95 0.81
C ILE A 119 -19.10 3.45 0.60
N PHE A 120 -19.28 4.16 1.69
CA PHE A 120 -19.38 5.61 1.74
C PHE A 120 -18.32 6.14 2.69
N ASN A 121 -17.74 7.28 2.34
CA ASN A 121 -16.87 8.01 3.25
C ASN A 121 -17.72 8.64 4.36
N VAL A 122 -17.18 8.77 5.56
CA VAL A 122 -17.90 9.41 6.68
C VAL A 122 -18.29 10.86 6.41
N GLN A 123 -17.57 11.59 5.55
CA GLN A 123 -17.93 12.94 5.12
C GLN A 123 -19.23 12.98 4.29
N GLN A 124 -19.71 11.83 3.80
CA GLN A 124 -20.98 11.69 3.10
C GLN A 124 -22.16 11.47 4.07
N MET A 125 -21.92 11.50 5.38
CA MET A 125 -22.88 11.09 6.40
C MET A 125 -23.10 12.17 7.46
N GLN A 126 -24.21 12.04 8.18
CA GLN A 126 -24.54 12.79 9.39
C GLN A 126 -24.38 11.92 10.64
N ASN A 127 -24.25 12.57 11.79
CA ASN A 127 -24.12 11.96 13.11
C ASN A 127 -22.86 11.10 13.30
N VAL A 128 -21.83 11.30 12.47
CA VAL A 128 -20.54 10.62 12.65
C VAL A 128 -19.69 11.38 13.68
N PRO A 129 -19.08 10.70 14.67
CA PRO A 129 -18.10 11.32 15.55
C PRO A 129 -16.93 11.93 14.76
N ALA A 130 -16.51 13.14 15.15
CA ALA A 130 -15.33 13.78 14.59
C ALA A 130 -14.09 12.89 14.79
N LEU A 131 -13.20 12.88 13.81
CA LEU A 131 -11.91 12.21 13.95
C LEU A 131 -11.13 12.90 15.08
N ALA A 132 -10.67 12.11 16.04
CA ALA A 132 -9.84 12.65 17.12
C ALA A 132 -8.54 13.21 16.52
N PRO A 133 -8.12 14.43 16.88
CA PRO A 133 -6.83 14.93 16.45
C PRO A 133 -5.74 14.03 17.01
N ILE A 134 -4.77 13.66 16.17
CA ILE A 134 -3.58 12.97 16.64
C ILE A 134 -2.67 14.04 17.24
N GLU A 135 -2.67 14.15 18.57
CA GLU A 135 -1.80 15.09 19.28
C GLU A 135 -0.35 14.58 19.33
N GLY A 136 0.60 15.43 18.93
CA GLY A 136 2.00 15.30 19.36
C GLY A 136 2.87 14.26 18.64
N TYR A 137 2.46 13.70 17.49
CA TYR A 137 3.36 12.85 16.72
C TYR A 137 4.46 13.68 16.01
N GLN A 138 5.69 13.62 16.52
CA GLN A 138 6.85 14.16 15.81
C GLN A 138 7.42 13.09 14.89
N TRP A 139 7.22 13.27 13.60
CA TRP A 139 7.89 12.45 12.59
C TRP A 139 9.41 12.64 12.71
N GLN A 140 10.14 11.52 12.73
CA GLN A 140 11.59 11.49 12.46
C GLN A 140 11.85 10.59 11.24
N PRO A 141 11.47 11.03 10.04
CA PRO A 141 11.46 10.19 8.84
C PRO A 141 12.84 9.65 8.47
N GLU A 142 13.86 10.49 8.58
CA GLU A 142 15.25 10.15 8.29
C GLU A 142 15.76 9.08 9.25
N GLU A 143 15.43 9.17 10.54
CA GLU A 143 15.83 8.17 11.54
C GLU A 143 15.11 6.84 11.31
N ALA A 144 13.83 6.88 10.92
CA ALA A 144 13.06 5.69 10.57
C ALA A 144 13.66 4.98 9.35
N ALA A 145 13.98 5.73 8.28
CA ALA A 145 14.59 5.17 7.08
C ALA A 145 16.01 4.64 7.31
N GLU A 146 16.83 5.37 8.07
CA GLU A 146 18.17 4.90 8.45
C GLU A 146 18.08 3.61 9.28
N ARG A 147 17.11 3.50 10.20
CA ARG A 147 16.87 2.28 10.98
C ARG A 147 16.49 1.10 10.07
N ILE A 148 15.57 1.32 9.12
CA ILE A 148 15.16 0.31 8.15
C ILE A 148 16.38 -0.18 7.36
N LEU A 149 17.15 0.72 6.75
CA LEU A 149 18.34 0.35 5.96
C LEU A 149 19.36 -0.40 6.79
N ARG A 150 19.60 0.02 8.04
CA ARG A 150 20.52 -0.64 8.96
C ARG A 150 20.07 -2.05 9.34
N GLN A 151 18.77 -2.23 9.62
CA GLN A 151 18.23 -3.53 10.04
C GLN A 151 18.05 -4.50 8.87
N ALA A 152 17.61 -4.00 7.71
CA ALA A 152 17.56 -4.77 6.46
C ALA A 152 18.96 -5.22 6.02
N ASN A 153 19.97 -4.39 6.30
CA ASN A 153 21.39 -4.63 6.05
C ASN A 153 21.69 -5.11 4.61
N PRO A 154 21.21 -4.41 3.56
CA PRO A 154 21.56 -4.74 2.18
C PRO A 154 23.05 -4.47 1.93
N LYS A 155 23.63 -5.10 0.91
CA LYS A 155 24.96 -4.71 0.41
C LYS A 155 24.82 -3.36 -0.32
N LEU A 156 25.02 -2.27 0.42
CA LEU A 156 24.83 -0.91 -0.06
C LEU A 156 26.17 -0.23 -0.33
N PHE A 157 26.35 0.26 -1.56
CA PHE A 157 27.54 0.96 -2.02
C PHE A 157 27.23 2.38 -2.47
N HIS A 158 28.11 3.32 -2.15
CA HIS A 158 28.05 4.72 -2.59
C HIS A 158 29.08 4.97 -3.69
N ASP A 159 28.99 4.23 -4.79
CA ASP A 159 29.99 4.21 -5.88
C ASP A 159 29.50 4.83 -7.20
N GLN A 160 28.28 5.40 -7.21
CA GLN A 160 27.72 6.07 -8.38
C GLN A 160 27.88 7.59 -8.30
N GLN A 161 27.72 8.27 -9.44
CA GLN A 161 27.76 9.75 -9.50
C GLN A 161 26.40 10.36 -9.80
N ASN A 162 25.64 9.76 -10.73
CA ASN A 162 24.41 10.34 -11.26
C ASN A 162 23.30 9.30 -11.48
N ARG A 163 23.39 8.12 -10.85
CA ARG A 163 22.38 7.06 -10.94
C ARG A 163 22.30 6.27 -9.64
N ALA A 164 21.12 5.72 -9.37
CA ALA A 164 20.86 4.73 -8.33
C ALA A 164 20.32 3.47 -9.00
N PHE A 165 20.64 2.28 -8.48
CA PHE A 165 20.05 1.03 -8.92
C PHE A 165 20.30 -0.12 -7.93
N TYR A 166 19.38 -1.08 -7.92
CA TYR A 166 19.59 -2.44 -7.41
C TYR A 166 20.12 -3.37 -8.51
N SER A 167 21.07 -4.25 -8.17
CA SER A 167 21.63 -5.27 -9.05
C SER A 167 21.16 -6.66 -8.62
N PRO A 168 20.16 -7.27 -9.30
CA PRO A 168 19.61 -8.57 -8.91
C PRO A 168 20.64 -9.70 -8.90
N SER A 169 21.57 -9.71 -9.87
CA SER A 169 22.56 -10.78 -10.03
C SER A 169 23.65 -10.81 -8.94
N LYS A 170 23.89 -9.68 -8.27
CA LYS A 170 24.87 -9.56 -7.19
C LYS A 170 24.24 -9.41 -5.81
N ASP A 171 22.94 -9.11 -5.78
CA ASP A 171 22.20 -8.70 -4.60
C ASP A 171 22.84 -7.47 -3.93
N GLU A 172 23.02 -6.39 -4.72
CA GLU A 172 23.73 -5.17 -4.32
C GLU A 172 22.92 -3.91 -4.68
N ILE A 173 22.89 -2.92 -3.79
CA ILE A 173 22.33 -1.59 -4.05
C ILE A 173 23.47 -0.61 -4.27
N HIS A 174 23.38 0.19 -5.31
CA HIS A 174 24.38 1.19 -5.70
C HIS A 174 23.73 2.57 -5.74
N LEU A 175 24.25 3.51 -4.96
CA LEU A 175 23.76 4.88 -4.86
C LEU A 175 24.89 5.90 -5.13
N PRO A 176 24.55 7.15 -5.46
CA PRO A 176 25.48 8.27 -5.30
C PRO A 176 25.83 8.51 -3.84
N ALA A 177 26.99 9.12 -3.56
CA ALA A 177 27.35 9.54 -2.21
C ALA A 177 26.27 10.44 -1.58
N LYS A 178 26.05 10.32 -0.26
CA LYS A 178 24.97 11.05 0.45
C LYS A 178 25.04 12.57 0.22
N GLU A 179 26.25 13.11 0.09
CA GLU A 179 26.55 14.53 -0.11
C GLU A 179 26.13 15.06 -1.49
N LEU A 180 25.88 14.17 -2.46
CA LEU A 180 25.39 14.53 -3.80
C LEU A 180 23.88 14.75 -3.83
N PHE A 181 23.16 14.34 -2.77
CA PHE A 181 21.73 14.57 -2.65
C PHE A 181 21.46 15.95 -2.04
N PRO A 182 20.53 16.75 -2.60
CA PRO A 182 20.16 18.05 -2.04
C PRO A 182 19.65 17.99 -0.60
N THR A 183 19.03 16.88 -0.20
CA THR A 183 18.53 16.66 1.17
C THR A 183 18.67 15.20 1.60
N ALA A 184 18.74 14.94 2.90
CA ALA A 184 18.71 13.58 3.45
C ALA A 184 17.42 12.83 3.07
N LYS A 185 16.28 13.54 3.03
CA LYS A 185 14.98 12.98 2.63
C LYS A 185 15.02 12.41 1.21
N GLN A 186 15.62 13.13 0.27
CA GLN A 186 15.78 12.64 -1.11
C GLN A 186 16.70 11.43 -1.17
N TYR A 187 17.81 11.42 -0.42
CA TYR A 187 18.67 10.25 -0.31
C TYR A 187 17.88 9.02 0.18
N TYR A 188 17.12 9.15 1.27
CA TYR A 188 16.35 8.04 1.82
C TYR A 188 15.19 7.61 0.92
N ALA A 189 14.53 8.54 0.22
CA ALA A 189 13.51 8.21 -0.77
C ALA A 189 14.10 7.32 -1.88
N THR A 190 15.25 7.71 -2.45
CA THR A 190 15.95 6.89 -3.45
C THR A 190 16.41 5.55 -2.88
N ALA A 191 17.01 5.55 -1.67
CA ALA A 191 17.47 4.31 -1.04
C ALA A 191 16.34 3.32 -0.74
N LEU A 192 15.16 3.81 -0.32
CA LEU A 192 13.99 2.98 -0.06
C LEU A 192 13.34 2.46 -1.35
N HIS A 193 13.36 3.23 -2.43
CA HIS A 193 12.98 2.76 -3.76
C HIS A 193 13.85 1.56 -4.18
N GLU A 194 15.18 1.70 -4.11
CA GLU A 194 16.09 0.58 -4.44
C GLU A 194 15.95 -0.60 -3.47
N LEU A 195 15.64 -0.33 -2.20
CA LEU A 195 15.32 -1.37 -1.23
C LEU A 195 14.04 -2.12 -1.61
N GLY A 196 13.07 -1.44 -2.23
CA GLY A 196 11.88 -2.04 -2.82
C GLY A 196 12.23 -3.09 -3.87
N HIS A 197 13.10 -2.75 -4.82
CA HIS A 197 13.65 -3.72 -5.79
C HIS A 197 14.45 -4.83 -5.12
N TRP A 198 15.28 -4.49 -4.13
CA TRP A 198 16.03 -5.47 -3.35
C TRP A 198 15.10 -6.55 -2.80
N THR A 199 13.92 -6.22 -2.25
CA THR A 199 13.00 -7.26 -1.76
C THR A 199 12.60 -8.32 -2.79
N GLY A 200 12.71 -8.06 -4.09
CA GLY A 200 12.33 -8.99 -5.16
C GLY A 200 13.27 -10.18 -5.37
N HIS A 201 14.48 -10.19 -4.79
CA HIS A 201 15.40 -11.33 -4.92
C HIS A 201 14.78 -12.65 -4.44
N SER A 202 15.27 -13.76 -5.00
CA SER A 202 14.74 -15.12 -4.75
C SER A 202 14.83 -15.60 -3.31
N SER A 203 15.71 -15.00 -2.51
CA SER A 203 15.79 -15.28 -1.07
C SER A 203 14.80 -14.46 -0.21
N ARG A 204 13.94 -13.65 -0.83
CA ARG A 204 13.03 -12.69 -0.16
C ARG A 204 11.60 -12.84 -0.67
N LEU A 205 11.10 -11.91 -1.47
CA LEU A 205 9.75 -11.97 -2.05
C LEU A 205 9.70 -12.69 -3.40
N ASP A 206 10.85 -13.09 -3.96
CA ASP A 206 10.97 -13.95 -5.14
C ASP A 206 10.12 -13.46 -6.33
N ARG A 207 10.25 -12.16 -6.64
CA ARG A 207 9.65 -11.55 -7.82
C ARG A 207 10.59 -11.73 -9.02
N ASP A 208 10.02 -11.78 -10.21
CA ASP A 208 10.83 -11.87 -11.43
C ASP A 208 11.49 -10.53 -11.74
N LEU A 209 12.81 -10.48 -11.55
CA LEU A 209 13.65 -9.33 -11.82
C LEU A 209 14.56 -9.55 -13.04
N GLU A 210 14.46 -10.68 -13.75
CA GLU A 210 15.26 -10.99 -14.94
C GLU A 210 14.72 -10.31 -16.20
N ASN A 211 14.31 -9.06 -16.05
CA ASN A 211 13.66 -8.27 -17.10
C ASN A 211 14.69 -7.44 -17.86
N SER A 212 14.49 -7.28 -19.16
CA SER A 212 15.34 -6.40 -19.96
C SER A 212 14.92 -4.95 -19.74
N PHE A 213 15.90 -4.04 -19.60
CA PHE A 213 15.62 -2.60 -19.48
C PHE A 213 14.70 -2.12 -20.62
N GLY A 214 13.59 -1.47 -20.25
CA GLY A 214 12.58 -0.99 -21.18
C GLY A 214 11.58 -2.04 -21.68
N SER A 215 11.64 -3.28 -21.18
CA SER A 215 10.59 -4.27 -21.41
C SER A 215 9.31 -3.94 -20.62
N GLN A 216 8.22 -4.60 -20.97
CA GLN A 216 6.95 -4.46 -20.25
C GLN A 216 7.09 -4.94 -18.80
N GLU A 217 7.71 -6.09 -18.58
CA GLU A 217 7.95 -6.70 -17.27
C GLU A 217 8.84 -5.81 -16.40
N TYR A 218 9.84 -5.16 -17.01
CA TYR A 218 10.67 -4.17 -16.32
C TYR A 218 9.82 -2.97 -15.85
N ALA A 219 8.96 -2.43 -16.72
CA ALA A 219 8.04 -1.35 -16.35
C ALA A 219 7.04 -1.76 -15.26
N GLN A 220 6.61 -3.03 -15.25
CA GLN A 220 5.76 -3.57 -14.19
C GLN A 220 6.47 -3.56 -12.85
N GLU A 221 7.72 -4.04 -12.75
CA GLU A 221 8.50 -4.03 -11.51
C GLU A 221 8.81 -2.62 -11.01
N GLU A 222 9.18 -1.69 -11.90
CA GLU A 222 9.34 -0.26 -11.56
C GLU A 222 8.06 0.32 -10.93
N LEU A 223 6.89 -0.04 -11.46
CA LEU A 223 5.60 0.38 -10.89
C LEU A 223 5.38 -0.18 -9.48
N ARG A 224 5.81 -1.42 -9.19
CA ARG A 224 5.74 -2.00 -7.82
C ARG A 224 6.66 -1.25 -6.88
N ALA A 225 7.91 -1.07 -7.29
CA ALA A 225 8.91 -0.39 -6.48
C ALA A 225 8.45 1.03 -6.16
N GLU A 226 7.90 1.77 -7.13
CA GLU A 226 7.41 3.11 -6.87
C GLU A 226 6.16 3.19 -5.99
N LEU A 227 5.18 2.34 -6.23
CA LEU A 227 4.02 2.28 -5.32
C LEU A 227 4.46 1.90 -3.90
N SER A 228 5.45 1.02 -3.75
CA SER A 228 5.98 0.64 -2.43
C SER A 228 6.75 1.78 -1.78
N SER A 229 7.56 2.52 -2.53
CA SER A 229 8.28 3.71 -2.07
C SER A 229 7.30 4.76 -1.56
N TYR A 230 6.20 4.97 -2.29
CA TYR A 230 5.11 5.85 -1.87
C TYR A 230 4.42 5.35 -0.59
N PHE A 231 4.03 4.07 -0.52
CA PHE A 231 3.37 3.51 0.67
C PHE A 231 4.27 3.55 1.92
N MET A 232 5.56 3.25 1.77
CA MET A 232 6.54 3.40 2.85
C MET A 232 6.65 4.87 3.26
N SER A 233 6.82 5.78 2.31
CA SER A 233 6.93 7.23 2.53
C SER A 233 5.74 7.79 3.31
N ALA A 234 4.52 7.39 2.95
CA ALA A 234 3.30 7.76 3.68
C ALA A 234 3.28 7.23 5.13
N GLN A 235 3.90 6.07 5.40
CA GLN A 235 3.95 5.47 6.73
C GLN A 235 5.12 5.94 7.60
N ILE A 236 6.22 6.42 7.01
CA ILE A 236 7.39 6.90 7.76
C ILE A 236 7.57 8.43 7.71
N GLY A 237 6.72 9.13 6.97
CA GLY A 237 6.71 10.60 6.87
C GLY A 237 7.81 11.17 5.96
N ILE A 238 8.42 10.37 5.09
CA ILE A 238 9.35 10.88 4.07
C ILE A 238 8.54 11.50 2.95
N PRO A 239 8.78 12.76 2.55
CA PRO A 239 8.16 13.32 1.35
C PRO A 239 8.58 12.53 0.13
N HIS A 240 7.58 12.08 -0.65
CA HIS A 240 7.79 11.40 -1.91
C HIS A 240 7.60 12.39 -3.07
N ASP A 241 8.60 12.49 -3.95
CA ASP A 241 8.57 13.37 -5.12
C ASP A 241 8.41 12.52 -6.40
N PRO A 242 7.19 12.45 -6.96
CA PRO A 242 6.91 11.63 -8.14
C PRO A 242 7.61 12.15 -9.41
N SER A 243 8.10 13.39 -9.42
CA SER A 243 8.78 13.96 -10.59
C SER A 243 10.15 13.34 -10.86
N GLN A 244 10.74 12.66 -9.87
CA GLN A 244 12.06 12.02 -10.00
C GLN A 244 12.04 10.79 -10.91
N HIS A 245 10.86 10.25 -11.21
CA HIS A 245 10.68 9.02 -12.00
C HIS A 245 9.94 9.26 -13.33
N ALA A 246 9.93 10.50 -13.82
CA ALA A 246 9.25 10.89 -15.05
C ALA A 246 9.65 10.06 -16.29
N ALA A 247 10.86 9.48 -16.30
CA ALA A 247 11.35 8.63 -17.38
C ALA A 247 10.55 7.32 -17.56
N TYR A 248 9.82 6.87 -16.53
CA TYR A 248 9.06 5.61 -16.54
C TYR A 248 7.55 5.83 -16.67
N ILE A 249 7.08 7.07 -16.62
CA ILE A 249 5.65 7.39 -16.70
C ILE A 249 5.03 6.84 -18.00
N ASP A 250 5.70 7.04 -19.14
CA ASP A 250 5.20 6.60 -20.44
C ASP A 250 5.07 5.07 -20.52
N SER A 251 6.04 4.34 -19.96
CA SER A 251 5.99 2.88 -19.93
C SER A 251 4.91 2.38 -18.97
N TRP A 252 4.75 2.96 -17.77
CA TRP A 252 3.66 2.63 -16.87
C TRP A 252 2.29 2.89 -17.49
N VAL A 253 2.10 4.04 -18.14
CA VAL A 253 0.86 4.38 -18.85
C VAL A 253 0.55 3.34 -19.91
N GLN A 254 1.56 2.86 -20.66
CA GLN A 254 1.36 1.79 -21.64
C GLN A 254 0.90 0.50 -20.96
N VAL A 255 1.58 0.03 -19.92
CA VAL A 255 1.21 -1.22 -19.23
C VAL A 255 -0.21 -1.13 -18.67
N LEU A 256 -0.57 0.00 -18.06
CA LEU A 256 -1.89 0.23 -17.49
C LEU A 256 -3.00 0.30 -18.55
N ARG A 257 -2.71 0.80 -19.76
CA ARG A 257 -3.65 0.79 -20.89
C ARG A 257 -3.88 -0.61 -21.44
N GLU A 258 -2.85 -1.43 -21.46
CA GLU A 258 -2.91 -2.81 -21.97
C GLU A 258 -3.64 -3.74 -20.99
N ASP A 259 -3.44 -3.59 -19.68
CA ASP A 259 -4.20 -4.32 -18.66
C ASP A 259 -4.64 -3.43 -17.49
N HIS A 260 -5.94 -3.13 -17.43
CA HIS A 260 -6.53 -2.32 -16.37
C HIS A 260 -6.47 -2.97 -14.98
N ASN A 261 -6.18 -4.26 -14.89
CA ASN A 261 -5.98 -4.96 -13.61
C ASN A 261 -4.55 -4.82 -13.08
N GLU A 262 -3.63 -4.32 -13.90
CA GLU A 262 -2.22 -4.26 -13.54
C GLU A 262 -1.99 -3.41 -12.30
N ILE A 263 -2.66 -2.26 -12.19
CA ILE A 263 -2.52 -1.41 -11.02
C ILE A 263 -2.92 -2.11 -9.71
N PHE A 264 -3.89 -3.03 -9.76
CA PHE A 264 -4.32 -3.78 -8.59
C PHE A 264 -3.28 -4.82 -8.18
N ARG A 265 -2.64 -5.47 -9.16
CA ARG A 265 -1.52 -6.39 -8.92
C ARG A 265 -0.32 -5.63 -8.38
N ALA A 266 0.04 -4.52 -9.01
CA ALA A 266 1.11 -3.63 -8.60
C ALA A 266 0.92 -3.15 -7.16
N ALA A 267 -0.27 -2.64 -6.82
CA ALA A 267 -0.58 -2.16 -5.49
C ALA A 267 -0.53 -3.27 -4.44
N LYS A 268 -1.00 -4.48 -4.77
CA LYS A 268 -0.91 -5.65 -3.86
C LYS A 268 0.54 -6.02 -3.57
N GLU A 269 1.37 -6.14 -4.62
CA GLU A 269 2.79 -6.48 -4.45
C GLU A 269 3.56 -5.35 -3.75
N ALA A 270 3.25 -4.09 -4.07
CA ALA A 270 3.80 -2.93 -3.40
C ALA A 270 3.49 -2.89 -1.89
N GLU A 271 2.30 -3.32 -1.47
CA GLU A 271 1.98 -3.49 -0.06
C GLU A 271 2.79 -4.61 0.57
N GLN A 272 2.96 -5.76 -0.09
CA GLN A 272 3.81 -6.85 0.41
C GLN A 272 5.26 -6.40 0.58
N ILE A 273 5.78 -5.60 -0.36
CA ILE A 273 7.10 -4.97 -0.26
C ILE A 273 7.13 -4.05 0.97
N THR A 274 6.14 -3.18 1.11
CA THR A 274 6.04 -2.22 2.21
C THR A 274 6.00 -2.92 3.56
N GLU A 275 5.12 -3.91 3.73
CA GLU A 275 5.00 -4.73 4.95
C GLU A 275 6.31 -5.43 5.27
N TYR A 276 6.97 -6.02 4.27
CA TYR A 276 8.26 -6.69 4.44
C TYR A 276 9.34 -5.70 4.92
N VAL A 277 9.42 -4.52 4.32
CA VAL A 277 10.43 -3.51 4.66
C VAL A 277 10.16 -2.88 6.04
N LEU A 278 8.91 -2.56 6.36
CA LEU A 278 8.56 -1.93 7.64
C LEU A 278 8.74 -2.86 8.84
N GLN A 279 8.85 -4.18 8.65
CA GLN A 279 9.29 -5.09 9.72
C GLN A 279 10.69 -4.74 10.24
N PHE A 280 11.56 -4.16 9.41
CA PHE A 280 12.89 -3.68 9.81
C PHE A 280 12.86 -2.34 10.56
N GLN A 281 11.69 -1.71 10.70
CA GLN A 281 11.52 -0.54 11.56
C GLN A 281 11.29 -0.96 13.02
N GLN A 282 10.61 -2.09 13.24
CA GLN A 282 10.23 -2.56 14.57
C GLN A 282 11.46 -3.12 15.29
N GLU A 283 11.71 -2.71 16.54
CA GLU A 283 12.70 -3.39 17.37
C GLU A 283 12.21 -4.81 17.61
N LYS A 284 13.00 -5.82 17.20
CA LYS A 284 12.86 -7.16 17.77
C LYS A 284 13.18 -7.04 19.26
N HIS A 285 12.16 -6.78 20.09
CA HIS A 285 12.22 -7.19 21.48
C HIS A 285 12.35 -8.71 21.46
N LEU A 286 13.59 -9.20 21.62
CA LEU A 286 13.86 -10.55 22.06
C LEU A 286 13.19 -10.71 23.42
N VAL A 287 11.93 -11.15 23.42
CA VAL A 287 11.28 -11.64 24.63
C VAL A 287 11.85 -13.03 24.85
N ASP A 288 12.78 -13.11 25.80
CA ASP A 288 13.26 -14.36 26.37
C ASP A 288 12.05 -15.24 26.74
N GLY A 289 12.13 -16.50 26.31
CA GLY A 289 11.08 -17.48 26.47
C GLY A 289 10.63 -17.63 27.92
N GLN A 290 9.34 -17.41 28.15
CA GLN A 290 8.59 -18.08 29.20
C GLN A 290 7.29 -18.59 28.61
N ASP A 291 7.24 -19.91 28.46
CA ASP A 291 6.02 -20.70 28.33
C ASP A 291 5.04 -20.28 29.42
N HIS A 292 3.88 -19.78 29.01
CA HIS A 292 2.65 -20.01 29.75
C HIS A 292 1.52 -20.36 28.79
N SER A 293 1.20 -21.65 28.79
CA SER A 293 -0.08 -22.14 28.32
C SER A 293 -1.21 -21.48 29.10
N SER A 294 -2.17 -20.92 28.39
CA SER A 294 -3.56 -20.99 28.83
C SER A 294 -4.48 -20.84 27.62
N SER A 295 -5.22 -21.91 27.38
CA SER A 295 -6.39 -21.97 26.51
C SER A 295 -7.38 -20.88 26.87
N HIS A 296 -7.97 -20.22 25.87
CA HIS A 296 -9.36 -19.75 25.91
C HIS A 296 -9.93 -19.68 24.48
N GLN A 297 -10.93 -20.54 24.23
CA GLN A 297 -11.82 -20.50 23.08
C GLN A 297 -12.77 -19.32 23.22
N LEU A 298 -12.89 -18.48 22.18
CA LEU A 298 -14.00 -17.60 21.83
C LEU A 298 -13.75 -17.27 20.34
N GLY A 299 -14.44 -17.87 19.36
CA GLY A 299 -15.81 -17.49 18.99
C GLY A 299 -15.76 -16.41 17.89
N GLU A 300 -15.25 -16.74 16.70
CA GLU A 300 -15.21 -15.84 15.54
C GLU A 300 -16.60 -15.77 14.89
N GLU A 301 -17.33 -14.69 15.15
CA GLU A 301 -18.48 -14.27 14.36
C GLU A 301 -18.06 -13.15 13.39
N LEU A 302 -18.18 -13.47 12.11
CA LEU A 302 -18.56 -12.61 10.98
C LEU A 302 -17.65 -11.42 10.64
N GLU A 303 -16.88 -11.63 9.57
CA GLU A 303 -16.27 -10.62 8.71
C GLU A 303 -17.29 -9.50 8.34
N CYS A 304 -16.94 -8.26 8.70
CA CYS A 304 -17.58 -7.01 8.28
C CYS A 304 -16.54 -5.87 8.21
#